data_AF-A0A7Z0MFA1-F1
#
_entry.id   AF-A0A7Z0MFA1-F1
#
_cell.length_a   1.000
_cell.length_b   1.000
_cell.length_c   1.000
_cell.angle_alpha   90.00
_cell.angle_beta   90.00
_cell.angle_gamma   90.00
#
_symmetry.space_group_name_H-M   'P 1'
#
loop_
_entity.id
_entity.type
_entity.pdbx_description
1 polymer ?
#
loop_
_entity_poly.entity_id
_entity_poly.type
_entity_poly.pdbx_seq_one_letter_code
_entity_poly.pdbx_strand_id
1 'polypeptide(L)'
;MKQAIPDEFESTDAITSSSHIYGRAAYAGPLRLSASEKVHIVAPYDLPRSDWVRCGLNGCTTEHGKGYVIRTEDGRETNCGHMCGGREFGAVFDEFVADFQRRKVDQARRAVLRAAQTEATPMLSTIEALVPQLEENTDRVWEIMEVITRDPDVSRKFHEILRLGGQVRVEERISEDIRKVTGSAARFTTRTIATIEGGRSALDGGRALQAIKQNVLPGLRRLLSLNLQEVSSDDGDKLSLEIAEIRRQIQHAQQYIEDAHRFTSLNNLQAVALLGEVMKNRSTRASRALRALDRLIEEIGARQ
;
A
#
# COMPACT_ATOMS: atom_id res chain seq x y z
N MET A 1 14.47 -17.07 -41.15
CA MET A 1 13.70 -16.25 -40.19
C MET A 1 13.09 -17.17 -39.15
N LYS A 2 13.61 -17.18 -37.92
CA LYS A 2 12.95 -17.89 -36.80
C LYS A 2 11.82 -16.99 -36.33
N GLN A 3 10.57 -17.35 -36.64
CA GLN A 3 9.43 -16.72 -35.97
C GLN A 3 9.51 -17.12 -34.50
N ALA A 4 9.71 -16.12 -33.63
CA ALA A 4 9.51 -16.31 -32.21
C ALA A 4 8.05 -16.77 -32.01
N ILE A 5 7.88 -17.93 -31.39
CA ILE A 5 6.55 -18.44 -31.03
C ILE A 5 5.96 -17.42 -30.05
N PRO A 6 4.76 -16.86 -30.30
CA PRO A 6 4.18 -15.86 -29.42
C PRO A 6 3.97 -16.42 -28.01
N ASP A 7 4.51 -15.72 -27.03
CA ASP A 7 4.48 -16.01 -25.58
C ASP A 7 3.07 -15.85 -24.96
N GLU A 8 2.03 -15.71 -25.78
CA GLU A 8 0.70 -15.23 -25.37
C GLU A 8 -0.29 -16.35 -24.99
N PHE A 9 0.07 -17.64 -25.11
CA PHE A 9 -0.87 -18.75 -24.89
C PHE A 9 -0.34 -19.93 -24.05
N GLU A 10 0.63 -19.69 -23.17
CA GLU A 10 1.00 -20.65 -22.13
C GLU A 10 0.29 -20.28 -20.82
N SER A 11 -0.86 -20.91 -20.57
CA SER A 11 -1.44 -20.96 -19.24
C SER A 11 -0.46 -21.74 -18.36
N THR A 12 0.13 -21.07 -17.39
CA THR A 12 1.08 -21.67 -16.45
C THR A 12 0.39 -22.37 -15.28
N ASP A 13 -0.94 -22.35 -15.24
CA ASP A 13 -1.74 -23.06 -14.26
C ASP A 13 -1.74 -24.56 -14.53
N ALA A 14 -1.90 -25.34 -13.46
CA ALA A 14 -1.94 -26.78 -13.58
C ALA A 14 -3.24 -27.21 -14.28
N ILE A 15 -3.11 -28.07 -15.28
CA ILE A 15 -4.24 -28.73 -15.90
C ILE A 15 -4.82 -29.75 -14.91
N THR A 16 -6.11 -29.63 -14.62
CA THR A 16 -6.82 -30.46 -13.64
C THR A 16 -7.80 -31.46 -14.26
N SER A 17 -7.93 -31.47 -15.59
CA SER A 17 -8.73 -32.47 -16.31
C SER A 17 -8.06 -32.99 -17.58
N SER A 18 -8.30 -34.27 -17.91
CA SER A 18 -7.84 -34.90 -19.15
C SER A 18 -8.42 -34.24 -20.40
N SER A 19 -9.67 -33.77 -20.32
CA SER A 19 -10.34 -33.04 -21.40
C SER A 19 -9.58 -31.77 -21.78
N HIS A 20 -8.95 -31.10 -20.83
CA HIS A 20 -8.13 -29.92 -21.09
C HIS A 20 -6.77 -30.28 -21.70
N ILE A 21 -6.27 -31.51 -21.54
CA ILE A 21 -5.09 -32.01 -22.27
C ILE A 21 -5.47 -32.34 -23.72
N TYR A 22 -6.51 -33.17 -23.90
CA TYR A 22 -6.89 -33.69 -25.21
C TYR A 22 -7.60 -32.65 -26.09
N GLY A 23 -8.22 -31.64 -25.49
CA GLY A 23 -8.89 -30.55 -26.20
C GLY A 23 -7.97 -29.45 -26.72
N ARG A 24 -6.65 -29.53 -26.48
CA ARG A 24 -5.70 -28.51 -26.94
C ARG A 24 -5.54 -28.60 -28.45
N ALA A 25 -5.61 -27.47 -29.14
CA ALA A 25 -5.56 -27.41 -30.61
C ALA A 25 -4.28 -28.03 -31.20
N ALA A 26 -3.17 -27.97 -30.45
CA ALA A 26 -1.88 -28.51 -30.85
C ALA A 26 -1.63 -29.96 -30.38
N TYR A 27 -2.57 -30.57 -29.65
CA TYR A 27 -2.42 -31.93 -29.15
C TYR A 27 -2.41 -32.94 -30.31
N ALA A 28 -1.30 -33.64 -30.48
CA ALA A 28 -1.07 -34.57 -31.58
C ALA A 28 -1.18 -36.04 -31.16
N GLY A 29 -1.53 -36.32 -29.90
CA GLY A 29 -1.56 -37.67 -29.37
C GLY A 29 -0.17 -38.21 -29.01
N PRO A 30 0.05 -39.53 -29.08
CA PRO A 30 1.35 -40.13 -28.78
C PRO A 30 2.44 -39.66 -29.76
N LEU A 31 3.58 -39.23 -29.22
CA LEU A 31 4.74 -38.82 -29.99
C LEU A 31 5.94 -39.75 -29.75
N ARG A 32 6.81 -39.82 -30.76
CA ARG A 32 8.11 -40.48 -30.71
C ARG A 32 9.17 -39.39 -30.85
N LEU A 33 9.89 -39.12 -29.77
CA LEU A 33 10.86 -38.03 -29.66
C LEU A 33 12.23 -38.60 -29.33
N SER A 34 13.27 -38.03 -29.91
CA SER A 34 14.66 -38.39 -29.57
C SER A 34 15.13 -37.63 -28.31
N ALA A 35 16.10 -38.18 -27.58
CA ALA A 35 16.69 -37.49 -26.43
C ALA A 35 17.35 -36.14 -26.78
N SER A 36 17.78 -35.96 -28.03
CA SER A 36 18.36 -34.72 -28.56
C SER A 36 17.32 -33.70 -29.03
N GLU A 37 16.05 -34.07 -29.07
CA GLU A 37 14.98 -33.19 -29.54
C GLU A 37 14.65 -32.14 -28.51
N LYS A 38 14.56 -30.89 -28.95
CA LYS A 38 14.22 -29.78 -28.07
C LYS A 38 12.72 -29.74 -27.88
N VAL A 39 12.31 -29.76 -26.62
CA VAL A 39 10.91 -29.62 -26.22
C VAL A 39 10.79 -28.50 -25.20
N HIS A 40 9.60 -27.92 -25.14
CA HIS A 40 9.21 -26.95 -24.14
C HIS A 40 8.09 -27.52 -23.31
N ILE A 41 8.19 -27.42 -21.99
CA ILE A 41 7.04 -27.69 -21.12
C ILE A 41 6.07 -26.52 -21.27
N VAL A 42 4.82 -26.86 -21.58
CA VAL A 42 3.72 -25.92 -21.82
C VAL A 42 2.91 -25.72 -20.55
N ALA A 43 2.57 -26.82 -19.87
CA ALA A 43 1.80 -26.80 -18.63
C ALA A 43 2.05 -28.08 -17.82
N PRO A 44 2.05 -27.99 -16.48
CA PRO A 44 1.96 -29.17 -15.63
C PRO A 44 0.51 -29.67 -15.58
N TYR A 45 0.32 -30.94 -15.27
CA TYR A 45 -0.99 -31.49 -14.92
C TYR A 45 -0.94 -32.24 -13.59
N ASP A 46 -2.02 -32.12 -12.83
CA ASP A 46 -2.28 -32.87 -11.59
C ASP A 46 -3.77 -33.28 -11.60
N LEU A 47 -4.01 -34.52 -12.00
CA LEU A 47 -5.33 -35.06 -12.32
C LEU A 47 -5.83 -35.96 -11.18
N PRO A 48 -7.13 -35.89 -10.85
CA PRO A 48 -7.72 -36.86 -9.94
C PRO A 48 -7.61 -38.27 -10.50
N ARG A 49 -7.59 -39.29 -9.63
CA ARG A 49 -7.38 -40.69 -10.03
C ARG A 49 -8.36 -41.18 -11.10
N SER A 50 -9.59 -40.69 -11.07
CA SER A 50 -10.63 -41.02 -12.06
C SER A 50 -10.36 -40.49 -13.46
N ASP A 51 -9.37 -39.60 -13.62
CA ASP A 51 -9.11 -38.86 -14.85
C ASP A 51 -7.65 -38.95 -15.29
N TRP A 52 -6.94 -39.99 -14.84
CA TRP A 52 -5.57 -40.24 -15.25
C TRP A 52 -5.49 -40.46 -16.77
N VAL A 53 -4.43 -39.93 -17.37
CA VAL A 53 -4.21 -39.98 -18.81
C VAL A 53 -3.10 -40.95 -19.17
N ARG A 54 -3.24 -41.65 -20.29
CA ARG A 54 -2.16 -42.48 -20.84
C ARG A 54 -1.03 -41.60 -21.36
N CYS A 55 0.20 -41.93 -20.97
CA CYS A 55 1.40 -41.23 -21.44
C CYS A 55 1.53 -41.32 -22.96
N GLY A 56 1.66 -40.17 -23.62
CA GLY A 56 1.89 -40.06 -25.06
C GLY A 56 3.36 -40.17 -25.46
N LEU A 57 4.30 -40.08 -24.51
CA LEU A 57 5.73 -40.06 -24.80
C LEU A 57 6.31 -41.47 -25.01
N ASN A 58 7.01 -41.66 -26.14
CA ASN A 58 7.88 -42.81 -26.45
C ASN A 58 7.31 -44.21 -26.21
N GLY A 59 5.97 -44.33 -26.21
CA GLY A 59 5.29 -45.62 -26.17
C GLY A 59 5.12 -46.14 -24.76
N CYS A 60 5.32 -45.29 -23.75
CA CYS A 60 5.10 -45.63 -22.37
C CYS A 60 3.66 -46.14 -22.12
N THR A 61 2.64 -45.43 -22.64
CA THR A 61 1.20 -45.75 -22.52
C THR A 61 0.66 -45.96 -21.10
N THR A 62 1.50 -45.83 -20.07
CA THR A 62 1.14 -45.95 -18.66
C THR A 62 0.27 -44.76 -18.25
N GLU A 63 -0.70 -45.00 -17.38
CA GLU A 63 -1.56 -43.95 -16.86
C GLU A 63 -0.83 -43.09 -15.83
N HIS A 64 -0.98 -41.78 -15.96
CA HIS A 64 -0.39 -40.79 -15.07
C HIS A 64 -1.43 -39.80 -14.59
N GLY A 65 -1.38 -39.53 -13.29
CA GLY A 65 -2.07 -38.38 -12.69
C GLY A 65 -1.24 -37.12 -12.67
N LYS A 66 0.09 -37.22 -12.74
CA LYS A 66 1.00 -36.08 -12.64
C LYS A 66 2.06 -36.09 -13.74
N GLY A 67 2.30 -34.93 -14.33
CA GLY A 67 3.29 -34.77 -15.38
C GLY A 67 3.17 -33.44 -16.09
N TYR A 68 3.57 -33.42 -17.36
CA TYR A 68 3.61 -32.21 -18.17
C TYR A 68 3.01 -32.44 -19.55
N VAL A 69 2.42 -31.39 -20.10
CA VAL A 69 2.25 -31.25 -21.54
C VAL A 69 3.52 -30.64 -22.10
N ILE A 70 4.13 -31.32 -23.07
CA ILE A 70 5.33 -30.88 -23.76
C ILE A 70 4.98 -30.52 -25.20
N ARG A 71 5.68 -29.53 -25.76
CA ARG A 71 5.57 -29.10 -27.16
C ARG A 71 6.93 -29.21 -27.84
N THR A 72 6.95 -29.79 -29.02
CA THR A 72 8.12 -29.87 -29.89
C THR A 72 8.35 -28.56 -30.64
N GLU A 73 9.55 -28.34 -31.20
CA GLU A 73 9.85 -27.13 -31.99
C GLU A 73 8.92 -26.93 -33.21
N ASP A 74 8.37 -28.02 -33.77
CA ASP A 74 7.41 -27.98 -34.87
C ASP A 74 5.95 -27.74 -34.40
N GLY A 75 5.74 -27.48 -33.11
CA GLY A 75 4.47 -27.04 -32.55
C GLY A 75 3.52 -28.15 -32.11
N ARG A 76 3.88 -29.44 -32.27
CA ARG A 76 3.04 -30.56 -31.80
C ARG A 76 3.13 -30.73 -30.29
N GLU A 77 2.02 -31.05 -29.66
CA GLU A 77 1.94 -31.30 -28.22
C GLU A 77 1.64 -32.75 -27.89
N THR A 78 2.22 -33.23 -26.78
CA THR A 78 1.85 -34.51 -26.15
C THR A 78 1.94 -34.41 -24.64
N ASN A 79 1.35 -35.36 -23.92
CA ASN A 79 1.46 -35.46 -22.47
C ASN A 79 2.52 -36.50 -22.08
N CYS A 80 3.36 -36.16 -21.12
CA CYS A 80 4.35 -37.07 -20.55
C CYS A 80 4.18 -37.16 -19.02
N GLY A 81 4.37 -38.35 -18.46
CA GLY A 81 4.50 -38.50 -17.01
C GLY A 81 5.79 -37.86 -16.51
N HIS A 82 5.81 -37.38 -15.26
CA HIS A 82 7.00 -36.75 -14.66
C HIS A 82 8.26 -37.64 -14.77
N MET A 83 8.16 -38.92 -14.39
CA MET A 83 9.28 -39.87 -14.51
C MET A 83 9.60 -40.27 -15.95
N CYS A 84 8.62 -40.17 -16.86
CA CYS A 84 8.81 -40.53 -18.26
C CYS A 84 9.67 -39.48 -18.96
N GLY A 85 9.43 -38.18 -18.71
CA GLY A 85 10.28 -37.13 -19.23
C GLY A 85 11.74 -37.27 -18.79
N GLY A 86 11.99 -37.51 -17.50
CA GLY A 86 13.34 -37.73 -16.98
C GLY A 86 14.03 -38.97 -17.56
N ARG A 87 13.27 -40.03 -17.86
CA ARG A 87 13.81 -41.23 -18.51
C ARG A 87 14.24 -40.96 -19.95
N GLU A 88 13.42 -40.23 -20.72
CA GLU A 88 13.66 -40.03 -22.15
C GLU A 88 14.66 -38.92 -22.45
N PHE A 89 14.68 -37.84 -21.66
CA PHE A 89 15.55 -36.68 -21.88
C PHE A 89 16.67 -36.53 -20.84
N GLY A 90 16.70 -37.38 -19.80
CA GLY A 90 17.73 -37.34 -18.76
C GLY A 90 17.78 -35.99 -18.03
N ALA A 91 19.00 -35.53 -17.73
CA ALA A 91 19.24 -34.25 -17.06
C ALA A 91 18.69 -33.03 -17.82
N VAL A 92 18.54 -33.14 -19.14
CA VAL A 92 17.96 -32.07 -19.98
C VAL A 92 16.48 -31.87 -19.62
N PHE A 93 15.77 -32.91 -19.15
CA PHE A 93 14.39 -32.75 -18.68
C PHE A 93 14.31 -31.86 -17.45
N ASP A 94 15.25 -32.00 -16.51
CA ASP A 94 15.29 -31.18 -15.30
C ASP A 94 15.58 -29.72 -15.66
N GLU A 95 16.39 -29.46 -16.68
CA GLU A 95 16.59 -28.13 -17.25
C GLU A 95 15.31 -27.54 -17.85
N PHE A 96 14.53 -28.34 -18.60
CA PHE A 96 13.24 -27.93 -19.15
C PHE A 96 12.22 -27.61 -18.05
N VAL A 97 12.17 -28.42 -16.99
CA VAL A 97 11.31 -28.18 -15.81
C VAL A 97 11.73 -26.89 -15.11
N ALA A 98 13.03 -26.73 -14.85
CA ALA A 98 13.55 -25.52 -14.21
C ALA A 98 13.27 -24.26 -15.04
N ASP A 99 13.41 -24.35 -16.36
CA ASP A 99 13.09 -23.26 -17.28
C ASP A 99 11.62 -22.88 -17.26
N PHE A 100 10.74 -23.87 -17.33
CA PHE A 100 9.30 -23.64 -17.21
C PHE A 100 8.93 -22.97 -15.88
N GLN A 101 9.49 -23.44 -14.76
CA GLN A 101 9.22 -22.83 -13.45
C GLN A 101 9.71 -21.38 -13.39
N ARG A 102 10.88 -21.07 -13.95
CA ARG A 102 11.36 -19.68 -14.07
C ARG A 102 10.40 -18.82 -14.90
N ARG A 103 10.01 -19.29 -16.09
CA ARG A 103 9.05 -18.57 -16.96
C ARG A 103 7.72 -18.34 -16.27
N LYS A 104 7.22 -19.32 -15.51
CA LYS A 104 5.98 -19.19 -14.71
C LYS A 104 6.10 -18.11 -13.63
N VAL A 105 7.18 -18.12 -12.86
CA VAL A 105 7.43 -17.09 -11.84
C VAL A 105 7.54 -15.71 -12.48
N ASP A 106 8.28 -15.59 -13.59
CA ASP A 106 8.43 -14.33 -14.32
C ASP A 106 7.09 -13.82 -14.87
N GLN A 107 6.25 -14.69 -15.42
CA GLN A 107 4.91 -14.33 -15.92
C GLN A 107 4.01 -13.82 -14.78
N ALA A 108 3.95 -14.54 -13.66
CA ALA A 108 3.16 -14.14 -12.50
C ALA A 108 3.64 -12.78 -11.95
N ARG A 109 4.96 -12.57 -11.87
CA ARG A 109 5.56 -11.31 -11.45
C ARG A 109 5.24 -10.16 -12.41
N ARG A 110 5.33 -10.39 -13.73
CA ARG A 110 4.94 -9.40 -14.74
C ARG A 110 3.47 -9.03 -14.62
N ALA A 111 2.58 -9.98 -14.30
CA ALA A 111 1.17 -9.70 -14.06
C ALA A 111 0.97 -8.77 -12.86
N VAL A 112 1.68 -9.01 -11.75
CA VAL A 112 1.66 -8.11 -10.57
C VAL A 112 2.15 -6.71 -10.93
N LEU A 113 3.27 -6.60 -11.65
CA LEU A 113 3.81 -5.30 -12.05
C LEU A 113 2.89 -4.54 -13.03
N ARG A 114 2.22 -5.25 -13.94
CA ARG A 114 1.21 -4.65 -14.82
C ARG A 114 0.05 -4.09 -14.01
N ALA A 115 -0.50 -4.87 -13.08
CA ALA A 115 -1.58 -4.42 -12.21
C ALA A 115 -1.17 -3.17 -11.40
N ALA A 116 0.05 -3.18 -10.86
CA ALA A 116 0.68 -2.06 -10.21
C ALA A 116 0.76 -0.79 -11.08
N GLN A 117 1.23 -0.90 -12.33
CA GLN A 117 1.27 0.23 -13.26
C GLN A 117 -0.13 0.75 -13.62
N THR A 118 -1.08 -0.17 -13.84
CA THR A 118 -2.49 0.19 -14.09
C THR A 118 -3.06 1.02 -12.94
N GLU A 119 -2.69 0.69 -11.70
CA GLU A 119 -3.15 1.41 -10.51
C GLU A 119 -2.37 2.71 -10.24
N ALA A 120 -1.10 2.79 -10.63
CA ALA A 120 -0.28 3.98 -10.45
C ALA A 120 -0.84 5.21 -11.19
N THR A 121 -1.50 5.01 -12.33
CA THR A 121 -2.11 6.09 -13.13
C THR A 121 -3.21 6.85 -12.36
N PRO A 122 -4.29 6.21 -11.86
CA PRO A 122 -5.29 6.89 -11.06
C PRO A 122 -4.74 7.42 -9.73
N MET A 123 -3.71 6.79 -9.14
CA MET A 123 -3.04 7.32 -7.94
C MET A 123 -2.32 8.64 -8.22
N LEU A 124 -1.64 8.74 -9.36
CA LEU A 124 -0.95 9.98 -9.74
C LEU A 124 -1.95 11.11 -9.92
N SER A 125 -3.05 10.87 -10.65
CA SER A 125 -4.12 11.85 -10.82
C SER A 125 -4.73 12.28 -9.48
N THR A 126 -4.97 11.32 -8.57
CA THR A 126 -5.44 11.62 -7.21
C THR A 126 -4.47 12.53 -6.48
N ILE A 127 -3.17 12.23 -6.51
CA ILE A 127 -2.16 13.03 -5.81
C ILE A 127 -1.99 14.42 -6.42
N GLU A 128 -2.01 14.55 -7.75
CA GLU A 128 -1.96 15.85 -8.42
C GLU A 128 -3.15 16.74 -8.01
N ALA A 129 -4.33 16.16 -7.77
CA ALA A 129 -5.48 16.89 -7.23
C ALA A 129 -5.38 17.22 -5.72
N LEU A 130 -4.65 16.40 -4.95
CA LEU A 130 -4.47 16.60 -3.51
C LEU A 130 -3.35 17.61 -3.18
N VAL A 131 -2.32 17.73 -4.02
CA VAL A 131 -1.16 18.60 -3.72
C VAL A 131 -1.55 20.05 -3.44
N PRO A 132 -2.38 20.73 -4.25
CA PRO A 132 -2.79 22.11 -3.96
C PRO A 132 -3.53 22.23 -2.62
N GLN A 133 -4.38 21.24 -2.30
CA GLN A 133 -5.11 21.20 -1.03
C GLN A 133 -4.16 20.98 0.15
N LEU A 134 -3.15 20.12 0.01
CA LEU A 134 -2.13 19.91 1.03
C LEU A 134 -1.31 21.17 1.28
N GLU A 135 -0.93 21.89 0.22
CA GLU A 135 -0.20 23.16 0.33
C GLU A 135 -1.03 24.20 1.08
N GLU A 136 -2.24 24.47 0.63
CA GLU A 136 -3.14 25.44 1.28
C GLU A 136 -3.40 25.08 2.76
N ASN A 137 -3.73 23.83 3.05
CA ASN A 137 -4.00 23.39 4.42
C ASN A 137 -2.75 23.44 5.30
N THR A 138 -1.56 23.13 4.74
CA THR A 138 -0.30 23.22 5.47
C THR A 138 0.04 24.67 5.80
N ASP A 139 -0.16 25.59 4.86
CA ASP A 139 0.08 27.02 5.09
C ASP A 139 -0.84 27.55 6.20
N ARG A 140 -2.13 27.19 6.17
CA ARG A 140 -3.10 27.58 7.22
C ARG A 140 -2.74 27.02 8.59
N VAL A 141 -2.36 25.74 8.67
CA VAL A 141 -1.90 25.13 9.93
C VAL A 141 -0.62 25.82 10.41
N TRP A 142 0.30 26.13 9.50
CA TRP A 142 1.58 26.75 9.83
C TRP A 142 1.42 28.18 10.35
N GLU A 143 0.53 28.99 9.78
CA GLU A 143 0.20 30.35 10.25
C GLU A 143 -0.18 30.35 11.75
N ILE A 144 -1.02 29.40 12.17
CA ILE A 144 -1.41 29.23 13.58
C ILE A 144 -0.25 28.71 14.43
N MET A 145 0.45 27.69 13.93
CA MET A 145 1.55 27.07 14.65
C MET A 145 2.74 28.02 14.84
N GLU A 146 2.97 28.95 13.93
CA GLU A 146 3.98 30.00 14.07
C GLU A 146 3.71 30.84 15.32
N VAL A 147 2.46 31.22 15.56
CA VAL A 147 2.08 31.98 16.76
C VAL A 147 2.24 31.16 18.04
N ILE A 148 1.79 29.89 18.02
CA ILE A 148 1.87 28.97 19.17
C ILE A 148 3.33 28.68 19.54
N THR A 149 4.20 28.48 18.55
CA THR A 149 5.59 28.09 18.75
C THR A 149 6.52 29.25 19.13
N ARG A 150 6.09 30.51 18.95
CA ARG A 150 6.82 31.70 19.42
C ARG A 150 7.07 31.73 20.93
N ASP A 151 6.24 31.06 21.73
CA ASP A 151 6.43 30.93 23.18
C ASP A 151 6.55 29.45 23.60
N PRO A 152 7.67 29.03 24.22
CA PRO A 152 7.88 27.62 24.58
C PRO A 152 6.86 27.07 25.59
N ASP A 153 6.32 27.90 26.49
CA ASP A 153 5.36 27.42 27.49
C ASP A 153 3.98 27.23 26.88
N VAL A 154 3.56 28.14 25.99
CA VAL A 154 2.34 27.98 25.19
C VAL A 154 2.44 26.74 24.31
N SER A 155 3.54 26.60 23.57
CA SER A 155 3.79 25.43 22.73
C SER A 155 3.78 24.12 23.52
N ARG A 156 4.47 24.06 24.67
CA ARG A 156 4.49 22.86 25.52
C ARG A 156 3.08 22.51 26.00
N LYS A 157 2.31 23.50 26.46
CA LYS A 157 0.95 23.28 26.95
C LYS A 157 -0.01 22.83 25.85
N PHE A 158 0.12 23.42 24.66
CA PHE A 158 -0.64 23.01 23.49
C PHE A 158 -0.35 21.54 23.12
N HIS A 159 0.93 21.15 23.04
CA HIS A 159 1.30 19.75 22.78
C HIS A 159 0.80 18.77 23.86
N GLU A 160 0.81 19.18 25.14
CA GLU A 160 0.22 18.40 26.23
C GLU A 160 -1.27 18.13 25.99
N ILE A 161 -2.03 19.17 25.62
CA ILE A 161 -3.46 19.06 25.32
C ILE A 161 -3.70 18.13 24.12
N LEU A 162 -2.93 18.28 23.04
CA LEU A 162 -3.05 17.42 21.88
C LEU A 162 -2.75 15.94 22.19
N ARG A 163 -1.77 15.67 23.07
CA ARG A 163 -1.50 14.31 23.56
C ARG A 163 -2.66 13.73 24.39
N LEU A 164 -3.43 14.58 25.05
CA LEU A 164 -4.64 14.21 25.79
C LEU A 164 -5.90 14.20 24.91
N GLY A 165 -5.74 13.96 23.60
CA GLY A 165 -6.85 13.90 22.65
C GLY A 165 -7.49 15.26 22.35
N GLY A 166 -6.74 16.35 22.53
CA GLY A 166 -7.22 17.71 22.29
C GLY A 166 -8.08 18.29 23.41
N GLN A 167 -8.24 17.59 24.54
CA GLN A 167 -9.15 18.04 25.60
C GLN A 167 -8.55 19.20 26.40
N VAL A 168 -9.17 20.37 26.26
CA VAL A 168 -8.86 21.57 27.05
C VAL A 168 -9.59 21.43 28.38
N ARG A 169 -8.83 21.30 29.46
CA ARG A 169 -9.34 20.99 30.79
C ARG A 169 -8.94 22.06 31.79
N VAL A 170 -9.87 22.46 32.65
CA VAL A 170 -9.62 23.38 33.77
C VAL A 170 -9.82 22.69 35.11
N GLU A 171 -9.00 23.07 36.08
CA GLU A 171 -9.17 22.66 37.48
C GLU A 171 -10.13 23.61 38.18
N GLU A 172 -11.23 23.04 38.66
CA GLU A 172 -12.24 23.71 39.47
C GLU A 172 -12.16 23.23 40.91
N ARG A 173 -12.28 24.16 41.86
CA ARG A 173 -12.27 23.82 43.28
C ARG A 173 -13.60 23.18 43.65
N ILE A 174 -13.54 22.01 44.27
CA ILE A 174 -14.74 21.34 44.79
C ILE A 174 -15.17 22.04 46.08
N SER A 175 -16.44 22.39 46.20
CA SER A 175 -16.98 22.98 47.42
C SER A 175 -16.89 22.01 48.60
N GLU A 176 -16.80 22.55 49.81
CA GLU A 176 -16.69 21.72 51.02
C GLU A 176 -17.93 20.83 51.21
N ASP A 177 -19.10 21.32 50.81
CA ASP A 177 -20.36 20.58 50.90
C ASP A 177 -20.38 19.37 49.96
N ILE A 178 -19.90 19.53 48.72
CA ILE A 178 -19.79 18.41 47.77
C ILE A 178 -18.79 17.37 48.29
N ARG A 179 -17.70 17.80 48.93
CA ARG A 179 -16.72 16.87 49.53
C ARG A 179 -17.31 16.08 50.70
N LYS A 180 -18.12 16.72 51.55
CA LYS A 180 -18.83 16.06 52.66
C LYS A 180 -19.85 15.04 52.15
N VAL A 181 -20.57 15.36 51.07
CA VAL A 181 -21.59 14.48 50.48
C VAL A 181 -20.98 13.31 49.70
N THR A 182 -19.92 13.55 48.92
CA THR A 182 -19.28 12.51 48.08
C THR A 182 -18.23 11.69 48.82
N GLY A 183 -17.84 12.09 50.04
CA GLY A 183 -16.73 11.50 50.77
C GLY A 183 -15.36 11.73 50.11
N SER A 184 -15.27 12.58 49.09
CA SER A 184 -14.04 12.78 48.32
C SER A 184 -13.03 13.65 49.05
N ALA A 185 -11.82 13.11 49.23
CA ALA A 185 -10.70 13.87 49.75
C ALA A 185 -10.17 14.92 48.75
N ALA A 186 -10.49 14.79 47.45
CA ALA A 186 -10.01 15.68 46.40
C ALA A 186 -10.49 17.12 46.62
N ARG A 187 -9.56 18.09 46.45
CA ARG A 187 -9.87 19.53 46.56
C ARG A 187 -10.23 20.16 45.22
N PHE A 188 -9.91 19.47 44.13
CA PHE A 188 -10.11 19.92 42.77
C PHE A 188 -10.74 18.82 41.93
N THR A 189 -11.57 19.21 40.98
CA THR A 189 -12.06 18.35 39.90
C THR A 189 -11.61 18.95 38.57
N THR A 190 -11.47 18.09 37.56
CA THR A 190 -11.06 18.49 36.22
C THR A 190 -12.27 18.45 35.31
N ARG A 191 -12.59 19.57 34.67
CA ARG A 191 -13.69 19.67 33.70
C ARG A 191 -13.15 20.02 32.32
N THR A 192 -13.56 19.27 31.31
CA THR A 192 -13.29 19.62 29.91
C THR A 192 -14.18 20.78 29.52
N ILE A 193 -13.57 21.87 29.04
CA ILE A 193 -14.27 23.09 28.60
C ILE A 193 -14.35 23.18 27.08
N ALA A 194 -13.42 22.53 26.38
CA ALA A 194 -13.43 22.43 24.92
C ALA A 194 -12.60 21.23 24.46
N THR A 195 -12.74 20.87 23.19
CA THR A 195 -11.92 19.84 22.54
C THR A 195 -11.35 20.42 21.24
N ILE A 196 -10.04 20.29 21.07
CA ILE A 196 -9.32 20.64 19.85
C ILE A 196 -9.31 19.42 18.94
N GLU A 197 -10.18 19.43 17.93
CA GLU A 197 -10.23 18.45 16.86
C GLU A 197 -9.16 18.71 15.79
N GLY A 198 -8.79 17.68 15.03
CA GLY A 198 -7.83 17.81 13.93
C GLY A 198 -6.40 18.15 14.35
N GLY A 199 -6.08 18.23 15.64
CA GLY A 199 -4.75 18.61 16.13
C GLY A 199 -3.60 17.69 15.70
N ARG A 200 -3.89 16.52 15.12
CA ARG A 200 -2.89 15.69 14.44
C ARG A 200 -2.22 16.43 13.28
N SER A 201 -2.95 17.26 12.53
CA SER A 201 -2.38 18.10 11.46
C SER A 201 -1.30 19.06 12.00
N ALA A 202 -1.56 19.68 13.15
CA ALA A 202 -0.60 20.54 13.85
C ALA A 202 0.66 19.77 14.32
N LEU A 203 0.50 18.52 14.77
CA LEU A 203 1.63 17.65 15.15
C LEU A 203 2.38 17.07 13.95
N ASP A 204 1.70 16.90 12.82
CA ASP A 204 2.31 16.38 11.60
C ASP A 204 3.34 17.36 11.05
N GLY A 205 3.06 18.67 11.07
CA GLY A 205 4.01 19.71 10.70
C GLY A 205 4.40 19.69 9.22
N GLY A 206 3.46 19.32 8.35
CA GLY A 206 3.68 19.26 6.90
C GLY A 206 4.45 18.02 6.43
N ARG A 207 4.66 17.03 7.30
CA ARG A 207 5.30 15.75 6.93
C ARG A 207 4.47 15.00 5.88
N ALA A 208 3.14 15.10 5.90
CA ALA A 208 2.29 14.55 4.85
C ALA A 208 2.62 15.16 3.47
N LEU A 209 2.66 16.50 3.37
CA LEU A 209 3.03 17.19 2.13
C LEU A 209 4.45 16.83 1.67
N GLN A 210 5.41 16.78 2.61
CA GLN A 210 6.79 16.41 2.30
C GLN A 210 6.88 14.96 1.79
N ALA A 211 6.18 14.01 2.43
CA ALA A 211 6.15 12.62 2.01
C ALA A 211 5.56 12.47 0.59
N ILE A 212 4.51 13.25 0.26
CA ILE A 212 3.96 13.26 -1.08
C ILE A 212 4.99 13.76 -2.11
N LYS A 213 5.62 14.91 -1.84
CA LYS A 213 6.57 15.55 -2.77
C LYS A 213 7.85 14.74 -2.96
N GLN A 214 8.38 14.15 -1.88
CA GLN A 214 9.70 13.52 -1.89
C GLN A 214 9.64 12.02 -2.20
N ASN A 215 8.56 11.34 -1.83
CA ASN A 215 8.48 9.87 -1.96
C ASN A 215 7.41 9.46 -2.97
N VAL A 216 6.16 9.93 -2.81
CA VAL A 216 5.03 9.42 -3.59
C VAL A 216 5.10 9.87 -5.05
N LEU A 217 5.25 11.17 -5.32
CA LEU A 217 5.31 11.69 -6.69
C LEU A 217 6.48 11.08 -7.49
N PRO A 218 7.73 11.08 -6.98
CA PRO A 218 8.84 10.42 -7.67
C PRO A 218 8.64 8.91 -7.82
N GLY A 219 8.08 8.25 -6.81
CA GLY A 219 7.76 6.81 -6.83
C GLY A 219 6.79 6.45 -7.95
N LEU A 220 5.64 7.14 -8.02
CA LEU A 220 4.63 6.92 -9.06
C LEU A 220 5.17 7.21 -10.47
N ARG A 221 5.91 8.32 -10.64
CA ARG A 221 6.52 8.64 -11.95
C ARG A 221 7.53 7.58 -12.38
N ARG A 222 8.36 7.12 -11.45
CA ARG A 222 9.30 6.03 -11.72
C ARG A 222 8.55 4.77 -12.14
N LEU A 223 7.54 4.35 -11.38
CA LEU A 223 6.71 3.18 -11.68
C LEU A 223 6.10 3.23 -13.09
N LEU A 224 5.54 4.38 -13.48
CA LEU A 224 4.94 4.59 -14.80
C LEU A 224 5.97 4.61 -15.94
N SER A 225 7.23 4.96 -15.65
CA SER A 225 8.32 4.94 -16.63
C SER A 225 9.03 3.58 -16.79
N LEU A 226 8.73 2.60 -15.93
CA LEU A 226 9.42 1.30 -15.97
C LEU A 226 9.05 0.50 -17.22
N ASN A 227 10.07 -0.02 -17.90
CA ASN A 227 9.90 -1.07 -18.90
C ASN A 227 9.77 -2.42 -18.19
N LEU A 228 8.56 -2.96 -18.15
CA LEU A 228 8.24 -4.22 -17.47
C LEU A 228 9.00 -5.44 -18.01
N GLN A 229 9.54 -5.37 -19.24
CA GLN A 229 10.30 -6.47 -19.84
C GLN A 229 11.73 -6.58 -19.29
N GLU A 230 12.23 -5.53 -18.65
CA GLU A 230 13.63 -5.43 -18.20
C GLU A 230 13.77 -5.53 -16.66
N VAL A 231 12.65 -5.64 -15.95
CA VAL A 231 12.66 -5.73 -14.48
C VAL A 231 13.07 -7.16 -14.07
N SER A 232 14.02 -7.28 -13.12
CA SER A 232 14.70 -8.54 -12.69
C SER A 232 13.78 -9.57 -12.00
N SER A 233 14.14 -10.26 -10.92
CA SER A 233 13.20 -10.98 -9.99
C SER A 233 13.03 -10.24 -8.66
N ASP A 234 14.13 -9.67 -8.16
CA ASP A 234 14.21 -9.04 -6.85
C ASP A 234 13.58 -7.65 -6.82
N ASP A 235 13.52 -6.98 -7.96
CA ASP A 235 12.91 -5.65 -8.06
C ASP A 235 11.37 -5.71 -7.92
N GLY A 236 10.73 -6.87 -8.13
CA GLY A 236 9.27 -7.00 -8.15
C GLY A 236 8.65 -6.91 -6.78
N ASP A 237 9.26 -7.61 -5.83
CA ASP A 237 8.86 -7.56 -4.43
C ASP A 237 9.06 -6.16 -3.85
N LYS A 238 10.18 -5.52 -4.21
CA LYS A 238 10.47 -4.13 -3.81
C LYS A 238 9.41 -3.15 -4.37
N LEU A 239 9.04 -3.29 -5.64
CA LEU A 239 8.01 -2.44 -6.26
C LEU A 239 6.64 -2.67 -5.62
N SER A 240 6.31 -3.91 -5.26
CA SER A 240 5.05 -4.24 -4.57
C SER A 240 4.97 -3.58 -3.19
N LEU A 241 6.06 -3.64 -2.41
CA LEU A 241 6.17 -2.97 -1.11
C LEU A 241 6.09 -1.44 -1.27
N GLU A 242 6.75 -0.89 -2.28
CA GLU A 242 6.69 0.55 -2.57
C GLU A 242 5.27 1.02 -2.87
N ILE A 243 4.49 0.26 -3.64
CA ILE A 243 3.11 0.62 -3.96
C ILE A 243 2.23 0.58 -2.72
N ALA A 244 2.41 -0.42 -1.86
CA ALA A 244 1.70 -0.47 -0.59
C ALA A 244 2.02 0.75 0.29
N GLU A 245 3.29 1.16 0.33
CA GLU A 245 3.71 2.36 1.05
C GLU A 245 3.15 3.64 0.42
N ILE A 246 3.13 3.76 -0.91
CA ILE A 246 2.51 4.87 -1.63
C ILE A 246 1.04 5.00 -1.26
N ARG A 247 0.27 3.90 -1.31
CA ARG A 247 -1.15 3.89 -0.89
C ARG A 247 -1.33 4.42 0.52
N ARG A 248 -0.51 3.95 1.46
CA ARG A 248 -0.56 4.38 2.85
C ARG A 248 -0.30 5.88 3.00
N GLN A 249 0.66 6.42 2.25
CA GLN A 249 0.98 7.84 2.26
C GLN A 249 -0.12 8.69 1.62
N ILE A 250 -0.79 8.22 0.56
CA ILE A 250 -1.96 8.88 -0.02
C ILE A 250 -3.09 8.97 1.01
N GLN A 251 -3.41 7.86 1.68
CA GLN A 251 -4.43 7.83 2.75
C GLN A 251 -4.07 8.77 3.90
N HIS A 252 -2.80 8.79 4.31
CA HIS A 252 -2.32 9.71 5.34
C HIS A 252 -2.48 11.17 4.92
N ALA A 253 -2.17 11.52 3.67
CA ALA A 253 -2.35 12.86 3.12
C ALA A 253 -3.82 13.30 3.08
N GLN A 254 -4.73 12.40 2.70
CA GLN A 254 -6.18 12.66 2.76
C GLN A 254 -6.64 12.91 4.20
N GLN A 255 -6.20 12.07 5.14
CA GLN A 255 -6.55 12.26 6.55
C GLN A 255 -5.99 13.58 7.11
N TYR A 256 -4.77 13.96 6.70
CA TYR A 256 -4.16 15.23 7.08
C TYR A 256 -5.00 16.42 6.60
N ILE A 257 -5.52 16.40 5.37
CA ILE A 257 -6.39 17.46 4.85
C ILE A 257 -7.65 17.59 5.72
N GLU A 258 -8.31 16.49 6.02
CA GLU A 258 -9.49 16.50 6.90
C GLU A 258 -9.16 17.04 8.30
N ASP A 259 -8.04 16.59 8.87
CA ASP A 259 -7.57 17.06 10.18
C ASP A 259 -7.21 18.54 10.15
N ALA A 260 -6.60 19.04 9.08
CA ALA A 260 -6.26 20.45 8.93
C ALA A 260 -7.52 21.32 8.78
N HIS A 261 -8.52 20.86 8.01
CA HIS A 261 -9.81 21.54 7.92
C HIS A 261 -10.52 21.62 9.28
N ARG A 262 -10.59 20.51 10.02
CA ARG A 262 -11.13 20.51 11.39
C ARG A 262 -10.35 21.45 12.29
N PHE A 263 -9.02 21.36 12.24
CA PHE A 263 -8.11 22.11 13.09
C PHE A 263 -8.26 23.62 12.91
N THR A 264 -8.35 24.07 11.65
CA THR A 264 -8.39 25.48 11.25
C THR A 264 -9.82 26.05 11.19
N SER A 265 -10.82 25.29 11.63
CA SER A 265 -12.20 25.79 11.75
C SER A 265 -12.32 26.78 12.90
N LEU A 266 -13.18 27.79 12.76
CA LEU A 266 -13.34 28.85 13.76
C LEU A 266 -13.66 28.31 15.17
N ASN A 267 -14.56 27.33 15.27
CA ASN A 267 -14.91 26.69 16.55
C ASN A 267 -13.69 26.06 17.23
N ASN A 268 -12.83 25.42 16.43
CA ASN A 268 -11.66 24.75 16.94
C ASN A 268 -10.57 25.75 17.34
N LEU A 269 -10.41 26.83 16.57
CA LEU A 269 -9.52 27.92 16.91
C LEU A 269 -9.93 28.62 18.22
N GLN A 270 -11.23 28.82 18.44
CA GLN A 270 -11.75 29.30 19.73
C GLN A 270 -11.39 28.34 20.87
N ALA A 271 -11.44 27.03 20.64
CA ALA A 271 -10.96 26.05 21.62
C ALA A 271 -9.45 26.20 21.90
N VAL A 272 -8.63 26.51 20.88
CA VAL A 272 -7.20 26.80 21.08
C VAL A 272 -7.00 28.08 21.90
N ALA A 273 -7.81 29.14 21.72
CA ALA A 273 -7.71 30.38 22.48
C ALA A 273 -7.88 30.17 24.00
N LEU A 274 -8.66 29.15 24.41
CA LEU A 274 -8.85 28.76 25.81
C LEU A 274 -7.57 28.24 26.50
N LEU A 275 -6.45 28.06 25.77
CA LEU A 275 -5.12 27.88 26.38
C LEU A 275 -4.82 28.96 27.43
N GLY A 276 -5.28 30.19 27.20
CA GLY A 276 -5.12 31.27 28.17
C GLY A 276 -5.81 31.00 29.50
N GLU A 277 -6.95 30.32 29.51
CA GLU A 277 -7.67 29.98 30.75
C GLU A 277 -6.98 28.86 31.54
N VAL A 278 -6.37 27.91 30.83
CA VAL A 278 -5.65 26.78 31.45
C VAL A 278 -4.31 27.23 32.05
N MET A 279 -3.67 28.25 31.46
CA MET A 279 -2.37 28.76 31.89
C MET A 279 -2.47 29.83 32.99
N LYS A 280 -2.83 29.43 34.22
CA LYS A 280 -3.07 30.32 35.38
C LYS A 280 -1.86 31.19 35.79
N ASN A 281 -0.63 30.69 35.65
CA ASN A 281 0.62 31.40 36.02
C ASN A 281 1.51 31.66 34.79
N ARG A 282 0.96 32.34 33.78
CA ARG A 282 1.66 32.58 32.51
C ARG A 282 2.61 33.77 32.56
N SER A 283 3.73 33.68 31.86
CA SER A 283 4.68 34.78 31.68
C SER A 283 4.09 35.93 30.84
N THR A 284 4.70 37.11 30.90
CA THR A 284 4.36 38.25 30.01
C THR A 284 4.56 37.90 28.53
N ARG A 285 5.50 36.99 28.23
CA ARG A 285 5.74 36.50 26.85
C ARG A 285 4.59 35.59 26.40
N ALA A 286 4.20 34.62 27.22
CA ALA A 286 3.05 33.75 26.95
C ALA A 286 1.75 34.56 26.78
N SER A 287 1.53 35.58 27.61
CA SER A 287 0.38 36.48 27.46
C SER A 287 0.38 37.27 26.14
N ARG A 288 1.56 37.65 25.63
CA ARG A 288 1.68 38.31 24.31
C ARG A 288 1.40 37.35 23.16
N ALA A 289 1.89 36.11 23.27
CA ALA A 289 1.64 35.07 22.26
C ALA A 289 0.15 34.74 22.17
N LEU A 290 -0.54 34.57 23.31
CA LEU A 290 -1.98 34.30 23.34
C LEU A 290 -2.80 35.44 22.75
N ARG A 291 -2.48 36.71 23.05
CA ARG A 291 -3.14 37.86 22.39
C ARG A 291 -2.87 37.92 20.88
N ALA A 292 -1.69 37.50 20.44
CA ALA A 292 -1.40 37.40 19.01
C ALA A 292 -2.23 36.29 18.35
N LEU A 293 -2.46 35.19 19.08
CA LEU A 293 -3.34 34.11 18.64
C LEU A 293 -4.79 34.60 18.54
N ASP A 294 -5.32 35.29 19.55
CA ASP A 294 -6.67 35.84 19.52
C ASP A 294 -6.91 36.73 18.30
N ARG A 295 -5.97 37.64 17.99
CA ARG A 295 -6.03 38.49 16.79
C ARG A 295 -6.00 37.69 15.49
N LEU A 296 -5.13 36.68 15.40
CA LEU A 296 -5.08 35.81 14.22
C LEU A 296 -6.41 35.08 14.02
N ILE A 297 -7.06 34.64 15.10
CA ILE A 297 -8.36 33.96 15.03
C ILE A 297 -9.44 34.93 14.53
N GLU A 298 -9.45 36.18 14.99
CA GLU A 298 -10.36 37.22 14.47
C GLU A 298 -10.13 37.46 12.97
N GLU A 299 -8.88 37.55 12.53
CA GLU A 299 -8.52 37.72 11.11
C GLU A 299 -8.96 36.53 10.26
N ILE A 300 -8.73 35.29 10.72
CA ILE A 300 -9.17 34.08 10.02
C ILE A 300 -10.69 34.02 9.95
N GLY A 301 -11.38 34.35 11.04
CA GLY A 301 -12.84 34.40 11.10
C GLY A 301 -13.45 35.44 10.15
N ALA A 302 -12.73 36.53 9.84
CA ALA A 302 -13.17 37.53 8.86
C ALA A 302 -12.95 37.11 7.39
N ARG A 303 -12.06 36.12 7.14
CA ARG A 303 -11.77 35.60 5.79
C ARG A 303 -12.68 34.41 5.40
N GLN A 304 -13.30 33.74 6.38
CA GLN A 304 -14.20 32.59 6.18
C GLN A 304 -15.65 33.05 6.00
#